data_AF-A0A2D9C8N4-F1
#
_entry.id   AF-A0A2D9C8N4-F1
#
_cell.length_a   1.000
_cell.length_b   1.000
_cell.length_c   1.000
_cell.angle_alpha   90.00
_cell.angle_beta   90.00
_cell.angle_gamma   90.00
#
_symmetry.space_group_name_H-M   'P 1'
#
loop_
_entity.id
_entity.type
_entity.pdbx_description
1 polymer ?
#
loop_
_entity_poly.entity_id
_entity_poly.type
_entity_poly.pdbx_seq_one_letter_code
_entity_poly.pdbx_strand_id
1 'polypeptide(L)'
;MPGVPDVVLCDESGGFHFVELKASTTNAVDLRPHQVSWLSRHKHASTWVLVLRIADRGTRTKAPTPESISLYPGSEAMDLKFDGLKVEPVYRSDGKADWDRILDLIVSRET
;
A
#
# COMPACT_ATOMS: atom_id res chain seq x y z
N MET A 1 12.11 -1.32 16.95
CA MET A 1 10.78 -1.93 16.74
C MET A 1 10.60 -2.14 15.24
N PRO A 2 11.12 -3.23 14.64
CA PRO A 2 11.14 -3.37 13.19
C PRO A 2 9.75 -3.81 12.67
N GLY A 3 9.19 -3.07 11.71
CA GLY A 3 8.01 -3.46 10.94
C GLY A 3 6.69 -2.77 11.25
N VAL A 4 6.69 -1.69 12.05
CA VAL A 4 5.54 -0.78 12.09
C VAL A 4 5.39 -0.13 10.71
N PRO A 5 4.17 -0.05 10.13
CA PRO A 5 3.95 0.59 8.84
C PRO A 5 4.36 2.05 8.81
N ASP A 6 4.71 2.54 7.61
CA ASP A 6 5.30 3.86 7.38
C ASP A 6 4.38 5.03 7.78
N VAL A 7 3.06 4.84 7.65
CA VAL A 7 2.06 5.87 7.92
C VAL A 7 1.04 5.37 8.93
N VAL A 8 0.72 6.24 9.89
CA VAL A 8 -0.40 6.09 10.82
C VAL A 8 -1.36 7.24 10.58
N LEU A 9 -2.62 6.90 10.30
CA LEU A 9 -3.71 7.86 10.14
C LEU A 9 -4.66 7.72 11.33
N CYS A 10 -5.27 8.84 11.73
CA CYS A 10 -6.35 8.87 12.69
C CYS A 10 -7.56 9.50 11.99
N ASP A 11 -8.65 8.74 11.83
CA ASP A 11 -9.88 9.26 11.23
C ASP A 11 -10.66 10.16 12.21
N GLU A 12 -11.71 10.81 11.72
CA GLU A 12 -12.57 11.70 12.52
C GLU A 12 -13.34 10.97 13.64
N SER A 13 -13.48 9.64 13.55
CA SER A 13 -14.06 8.79 14.58
C SER A 13 -13.05 8.34 15.65
N GLY A 14 -11.78 8.73 15.51
CA GLY A 14 -10.68 8.29 16.38
C GLY A 14 -10.13 6.90 16.06
N GLY A 15 -10.49 6.33 14.91
CA GLY A 15 -9.96 5.08 14.39
C GLY A 15 -8.54 5.23 13.86
N PHE A 16 -7.66 4.28 14.19
CA PHE A 16 -6.30 4.24 13.65
C PHE A 16 -6.20 3.32 12.43
N HIS A 17 -5.51 3.81 11.40
CA HIS A 17 -5.28 3.10 10.14
C HIS A 17 -3.76 3.10 9.87
N PHE A 18 -3.23 1.95 9.49
CA PHE A 18 -1.80 1.77 9.28
C PHE A 18 -1.53 1.44 7.83
N VAL A 19 -0.66 2.22 7.18
CA VAL A 19 -0.38 2.07 5.75
C VAL A 19 1.12 1.85 5.55
N GLU A 20 1.45 0.71 4.96
CA GLU A 20 2.80 0.38 4.49
C GLU A 20 2.95 0.91 3.05
N LEU A 21 4.00 1.68 2.78
CA LEU A 21 4.23 2.28 1.48
C LEU A 21 5.25 1.46 0.68
N LYS A 22 4.92 1.19 -0.58
CA LYS A 22 5.86 0.55 -1.51
C LYS A 22 5.91 1.31 -2.82
N ALA A 23 7.11 1.34 -3.39
CA ALA A 23 7.33 1.78 -4.76
C ALA A 23 7.98 0.63 -5.53
N SER A 24 7.47 0.32 -6.72
CA SER A 24 8.05 -0.73 -7.55
C SER A 24 8.18 -0.31 -9.01
N THR A 25 9.28 -0.74 -9.62
CA THR A 25 9.51 -0.64 -11.07
C THR A 25 9.28 -1.96 -11.80
N THR A 26 8.86 -2.99 -11.08
CA THR A 26 8.54 -4.31 -11.64
C THR A 26 7.21 -4.79 -11.04
N ASN A 27 6.79 -6.00 -11.38
CA ASN A 27 5.64 -6.61 -10.72
C ASN A 27 5.95 -7.03 -9.28
N ALA A 28 7.22 -7.15 -8.88
CA ALA A 28 7.57 -7.56 -7.54
C ALA A 28 7.27 -6.44 -6.53
N VAL A 29 6.64 -6.78 -5.41
CA VAL A 29 6.44 -5.87 -4.27
C VAL A 29 7.41 -6.29 -3.18
N ASP A 30 8.41 -5.45 -2.91
CA ASP A 30 9.52 -5.79 -2.02
C ASP A 30 9.17 -5.57 -0.53
N LEU A 31 8.19 -6.33 -0.03
CA LEU A 31 7.87 -6.39 1.40
C LEU A 31 8.98 -7.14 2.16
N ARG A 32 9.46 -6.56 3.26
CA ARG A 32 10.45 -7.21 4.14
C ARG A 32 9.75 -8.23 5.05
N PRO A 33 10.44 -9.30 5.50
CA PRO A 33 9.83 -10.32 6.36
C PRO A 33 9.16 -9.75 7.62
N HIS A 34 9.74 -8.72 8.23
CA HIS A 34 9.16 -8.09 9.42
C HIS A 34 7.89 -7.29 9.11
N GLN A 35 7.75 -6.73 7.90
CA GLN A 35 6.54 -6.03 7.46
C GLN A 35 5.41 -7.03 7.22
N VAL A 36 5.71 -8.13 6.52
CA VAL A 36 4.75 -9.23 6.31
C VAL A 36 4.28 -9.79 7.65
N SER A 37 5.20 -10.01 8.60
CA SER A 37 4.87 -10.50 9.94
C SER A 37 3.95 -9.54 10.69
N TRP A 38 4.24 -8.23 10.65
CA TRP A 38 3.42 -7.23 11.32
C TRP A 38 2.02 -7.14 10.72
N LEU A 39 1.90 -7.06 9.39
CA LEU A 39 0.63 -6.99 8.68
C LEU A 39 -0.20 -8.25 8.90
N SER A 40 0.42 -9.43 8.84
CA SER A 40 -0.24 -10.72 9.11
C SER A 40 -0.76 -10.80 10.56
N ARG A 41 0.01 -10.28 11.53
CA ARG A 41 -0.36 -10.25 12.94
C ARG A 41 -1.53 -9.30 13.21
N HIS A 42 -1.65 -8.21 12.46
CA HIS A 42 -2.68 -7.19 12.63
C HIS A 42 -3.72 -7.19 11.51
N LYS A 43 -3.91 -8.33 10.81
CA LYS A 43 -4.83 -8.46 9.66
C LYS A 43 -6.30 -8.14 9.95
N HIS A 44 -6.69 -8.08 11.22
CA HIS A 44 -8.04 -7.72 11.66
C HIS A 44 -8.17 -6.23 12.03
N ALA A 45 -7.06 -5.50 12.07
CA ALA A 45 -7.06 -4.05 12.20
C ALA A 45 -7.10 -3.38 10.81
N SER A 46 -7.38 -2.08 10.78
CA SER A 46 -7.28 -1.28 9.56
C SER A 46 -5.82 -1.16 9.14
N THR A 47 -5.39 -2.07 8.28
CA THR A 47 -4.02 -2.19 7.79
C THR A 47 -4.03 -2.28 6.28
N TRP A 48 -3.09 -1.60 5.64
CA TRP A 48 -3.10 -1.38 4.20
C TRP A 48 -1.69 -1.43 3.62
N VAL A 49 -1.58 -1.84 2.37
CA VAL A 49 -0.37 -1.71 1.56
C VAL A 49 -0.69 -0.84 0.36
N LEU A 50 -0.05 0.33 0.27
CA LEU A 50 -0.20 1.24 -0.86
C LEU A 50 1.03 1.13 -1.76
N VAL A 51 0.83 0.67 -2.99
CA VAL A 51 1.91 0.43 -3.94
C VAL A 51 1.86 1.43 -5.09
N LEU A 52 2.91 2.23 -5.23
CA LEU A 52 3.15 3.07 -6.39
C LEU A 52 3.96 2.30 -7.43
N ARG A 53 3.35 2.02 -8.59
CA ARG A 53 4.07 1.54 -9.76
C ARG A 53 4.74 2.72 -10.47
N ILE A 54 6.03 2.58 -10.74
CA ILE A 54 6.86 3.60 -11.37
C ILE A 54 7.31 3.06 -12.73
N ALA A 55 6.95 3.75 -13.82
CA ALA A 55 7.38 3.39 -15.17
C ALA A 55 8.88 3.60 -15.36
N ASP A 56 9.40 4.71 -14.82
CA ASP A 56 10.80 5.14 -14.90
C ASP A 56 11.21 5.73 -13.56
N ARG A 57 12.35 5.28 -12.99
CA ARG A 57 12.87 5.81 -11.71
C ARG A 57 13.32 7.27 -11.82
N GLY A 58 13.31 7.82 -13.02
CA GLY A 58 13.83 9.13 -13.30
C GLY A 58 15.35 9.12 -13.21
N THR A 59 15.92 10.32 -13.18
CA THR A 59 17.36 10.54 -13.08
C THR A 59 17.62 11.60 -12.01
N ARG A 60 18.89 12.00 -11.83
CA ARG A 60 19.23 13.10 -10.91
C ARG A 60 18.49 14.41 -11.23
N THR A 61 18.06 14.61 -12.48
CA THR A 61 17.42 15.85 -12.94
C THR A 61 15.95 15.68 -13.35
N LYS A 62 15.41 14.46 -13.29
CA LYS A 62 14.05 14.14 -13.71
C LYS A 62 13.38 13.30 -12.64
N ALA A 63 12.22 13.73 -12.16
CA ALA A 63 11.44 12.98 -11.20
C ALA A 63 11.03 11.59 -11.75
N PRO A 64 10.87 10.59 -10.89
CA PRO A 64 10.26 9.32 -11.26
C PRO A 64 8.90 9.56 -11.94
N THR A 65 8.55 8.73 -12.92
CA THR A 65 7.24 8.81 -13.59
C THR A 65 6.30 7.77 -12.99
N PRO A 66 5.27 8.18 -12.23
CA PRO A 66 4.23 7.26 -11.76
C PRO A 66 3.48 6.65 -12.94
N GLU A 67 3.23 5.35 -12.87
CA GLU A 67 2.45 4.59 -13.84
C GLU A 67 1.05 4.32 -13.28
N SER A 68 0.98 3.81 -12.06
CA SER A 68 -0.26 3.52 -11.36
C SER A 68 -0.06 3.50 -9.86
N ILE A 69 -1.18 3.58 -9.13
CA ILE A 69 -1.22 3.36 -7.70
C ILE A 69 -2.27 2.29 -7.40
N SER A 70 -1.91 1.37 -6.52
CA SER A 70 -2.76 0.25 -6.10
C SER A 70 -2.85 0.20 -4.58
N LEU A 71 -4.05 -0.03 -4.05
CA LEU A 71 -4.31 -0.21 -2.63
C LEU A 71 -4.71 -1.66 -2.38
N TYR A 72 -4.12 -2.24 -1.35
CA TYR A 72 -4.40 -3.61 -0.91
C TYR A 72 -4.66 -3.64 0.60
N PRO A 73 -5.54 -4.53 1.08
CA PRO A 73 -5.67 -4.80 2.51
C PRO A 73 -4.39 -5.47 3.03
N GLY A 74 -4.01 -5.15 4.27
CA GLY A 74 -2.82 -5.72 4.92
C GLY A 74 -2.87 -7.24 5.07
N SER A 75 -4.06 -7.84 5.05
CA SER A 75 -4.25 -9.30 5.02
C SER A 75 -3.62 -9.99 3.81
N GLU A 76 -3.44 -9.28 2.70
CA GLU A 76 -2.85 -9.80 1.46
C GLU A 76 -1.32 -9.63 1.41
N ALA A 77 -0.68 -9.17 2.49
CA ALA A 77 0.76 -8.91 2.50
C ALA A 77 1.62 -10.14 2.13
N MET A 78 1.15 -11.35 2.44
CA MET A 78 1.84 -12.59 2.06
C MET A 78 1.74 -12.84 0.56
N ASP A 79 0.54 -12.74 -0.02
CA ASP A 79 0.31 -12.94 -1.45
C ASP A 79 1.04 -11.86 -2.26
N LEU A 80 1.01 -10.60 -1.82
CA LEU A 80 1.78 -9.51 -2.42
C LEU A 80 3.29 -9.78 -2.39
N LYS A 81 3.80 -10.44 -1.35
CA LYS A 81 5.22 -10.79 -1.28
C LYS A 81 5.62 -11.83 -2.33
N PHE A 82 4.74 -12.79 -2.62
CA PHE A 82 5.03 -13.90 -3.54
C PHE A 82 4.65 -13.58 -4.99
N ASP A 83 3.45 -13.04 -5.20
CA ASP A 83 2.86 -12.82 -6.52
C ASP A 83 2.95 -11.37 -7.00
N GLY A 84 3.26 -10.44 -6.09
CA GLY A 84 3.43 -9.04 -6.40
C GLY A 84 2.15 -8.40 -6.93
N LEU A 85 2.28 -7.53 -7.93
CA LEU A 85 1.17 -6.78 -8.53
C LEU A 85 0.24 -7.62 -9.43
N LYS A 86 0.37 -8.95 -9.41
CA LYS A 86 -0.63 -9.86 -9.97
C LYS A 86 -1.81 -10.08 -9.04
N VAL A 87 -1.63 -9.81 -7.75
CA VAL A 87 -2.73 -9.77 -6.77
C VAL A 87 -3.67 -8.63 -7.19
N GLU A 88 -4.98 -8.91 -7.19
CA GLU A 88 -6.00 -7.93 -7.56
C GLU A 88 -6.17 -6.91 -6.43
N PRO A 89 -5.96 -5.61 -6.69
CA PRO A 89 -6.13 -4.60 -5.66
C PRO A 89 -7.61 -4.27 -5.42
N VAL A 90 -7.93 -3.82 -4.21
CA VAL A 90 -9.27 -3.25 -3.93
C VAL A 90 -9.48 -1.91 -4.63
N TYR A 91 -8.38 -1.25 -4.99
CA TYR A 91 -8.39 -0.03 -5.79
C TYR A 91 -7.13 0.08 -6.63
N ARG A 92 -7.31 0.48 -7.89
CA ARG A 92 -6.22 0.86 -8.78
C ARG A 92 -6.62 2.06 -9.60
N SER A 93 -5.69 2.99 -9.77
CA SER A 93 -5.77 4.02 -10.81
C SER A 93 -4.46 4.10 -11.57
N ASP A 94 -4.55 4.12 -12.89
CA ASP A 94 -3.44 4.44 -13.76
C ASP A 94 -3.30 5.97 -13.86
N GLY A 95 -2.07 6.49 -13.79
CA GLY A 95 -1.80 7.92 -13.80
C GLY A 95 -1.94 8.60 -12.43
N LYS A 96 -2.76 9.65 -12.35
CA LYS A 96 -2.89 10.48 -11.13
C LYS A 96 -3.69 9.74 -10.06
N ALA A 97 -3.16 9.70 -8.84
CA ALA A 97 -3.87 9.15 -7.69
C ALA A 97 -5.13 9.96 -7.34
N ASP A 98 -6.25 9.27 -7.18
CA ASP A 98 -7.46 9.80 -6.54
C ASP A 98 -7.34 9.61 -5.02
N TRP A 99 -6.83 10.65 -4.35
CA TRP A 99 -6.57 10.58 -2.92
C TRP A 99 -7.83 10.53 -2.08
N ASP A 100 -8.90 11.19 -2.52
CA ASP A 100 -10.17 11.18 -1.82
C ASP A 100 -10.71 9.75 -1.81
N ARG A 101 -10.69 9.07 -2.96
CA ARG A 101 -11.11 7.66 -3.04
C ARG A 101 -10.23 6.71 -2.22
N ILE A 102 -8.91 6.89 -2.26
CA ILE A 102 -7.98 6.06 -1.48
C ILE A 102 -8.22 6.23 0.01
N LEU A 103 -8.35 7.47 0.49
CA LEU A 103 -8.60 7.75 1.90
C LEU A 103 -9.98 7.24 2.31
N ASP A 104 -11.01 7.43 1.49
CA ASP A 104 -12.34 6.89 1.72
C ASP A 104 -12.30 5.38 1.94
N LEU A 105 -11.58 4.63 1.10
CA LEU A 105 -11.45 3.18 1.25
C LEU A 105 -10.72 2.78 2.54
N ILE A 106 -9.69 3.55 2.92
CA ILE A 106 -8.92 3.30 4.14
C ILE A 106 -9.78 3.52 5.38
N VAL A 107 -10.64 4.56 5.38
CA VAL A 107 -11.47 4.94 6.52
C VAL A 107 -12.83 4.25 6.53
N SER A 108 -13.35 3.82 5.37
CA SER A 108 -14.64 3.15 5.26
C SER A 108 -14.55 1.76 5.86
N ARG A 109 -15.28 1.53 6.95
CA ARG A 109 -15.51 0.19 7.49
C ARG A 109 -16.66 -0.45 6.75
N GLU A 110 -16.40 -1.12 5.62
CA GLU A 110 -17.31 -2.20 5.22
C GLU A 110 -17.02 -3.39 6.15
N THR A 111 -17.87 -3.52 7.17
CA THR A 111 -17.99 -4.68 8.08
C THR A 111 -18.64 -5.86 7.40
#